data_AF-A0A7Y4QCV0-F1
#
_entry.id   AF-A0A7Y4QCV0-F1
#
_cell.length_a   1.000
_cell.length_b   1.000
_cell.length_c   1.000
_cell.angle_alpha   90.00
_cell.angle_beta   90.00
_cell.angle_gamma   90.00
#
_symmetry.space_group_name_H-M   'P 1'
#
loop_
_entity.id
_entity.type
_entity.pdbx_description
1 polymer ?
#
loop_
_entity_poly.entity_id
_entity_poly.type
_entity_poly.pdbx_seq_one_letter_code
_entity_poly.pdbx_strand_id
1 'polypeptide(L)'
;MSTTLHYLTHLGVNNKLRLDTTRGLMLCNQISLLGVAISYLLAILHGVLVNWNTMPLLSFIFGSIFLLPLVSNAYGFTLFSRIFLSFYLPTCIVAFSILAKISGGLEDIKSDGVYFSFHFFLTISTIGTLGLFEPFQKRLTNLFAGYTAVLIISFNTLHNIFGVGYYQTGHTDPNYFFFTIIVLLAYSALIGGVSMMKTNIEKNEKALMAEIAERRRAEWSAVQANKAKSEFLANVSHEIRTPL
;
A
#
# COMPACT_ATOMS: atom_id res chain seq x y z
N MET A 1 19.93 7.09 0.33
CA MET A 1 18.99 6.38 -0.58
C MET A 1 19.62 6.41 -1.97
N SER A 2 19.85 5.27 -2.62
CA SER A 2 20.56 5.25 -3.91
C SER A 2 19.76 5.99 -4.99
N THR A 3 20.44 6.68 -5.90
CA THR A 3 19.84 7.36 -7.05
C THR A 3 18.95 6.42 -7.88
N THR A 4 19.31 5.13 -7.93
CA THR A 4 18.53 4.07 -8.59
C THR A 4 17.17 3.82 -7.95
N LEU A 5 17.08 3.76 -6.61
CA LEU A 5 15.81 3.54 -5.92
C LEU A 5 14.87 4.73 -6.07
N HIS A 6 15.42 5.95 -6.06
CA HIS A 6 14.64 7.15 -6.34
C HIS A 6 14.07 7.13 -7.76
N TYR A 7 14.86 6.73 -8.75
CA TYR A 7 14.40 6.61 -10.13
C TYR A 7 13.27 5.58 -10.28
N LEU A 8 13.42 4.39 -9.71
CA LEU A 8 12.40 3.33 -9.80
C LEU A 8 11.09 3.71 -9.11
N THR A 9 11.14 4.42 -7.98
CA THR A 9 9.91 4.85 -7.29
C THR A 9 9.17 5.95 -8.04
N HIS A 10 9.86 6.79 -8.81
CA HIS A 10 9.26 7.87 -9.63
C HIS A 10 8.94 7.44 -11.07
N LEU A 11 9.07 6.16 -11.39
CA LEU A 11 8.84 5.65 -12.73
C LEU A 11 7.36 5.83 -13.14
N GLY A 12 7.13 6.58 -14.23
CA GLY A 12 5.78 6.94 -14.70
C GLY A 12 5.25 8.27 -14.16
N VAL A 13 5.98 8.97 -13.28
CA VAL A 13 5.58 10.30 -12.80
C VAL A 13 5.82 11.36 -13.88
N ASN A 14 4.82 12.20 -14.15
CA ASN A 14 4.89 13.33 -15.07
C ASN A 14 4.31 14.58 -14.40
N ASN A 15 4.88 15.75 -14.69
CA ASN A 15 4.43 17.06 -14.20
C ASN A 15 2.96 17.39 -14.52
N LYS A 16 2.35 16.70 -15.48
CA LYS A 16 0.92 16.85 -15.82
C LYS A 16 -0.03 16.13 -14.85
N LEU A 17 0.48 15.22 -14.00
CA LEU A 17 -0.35 14.46 -13.07
C LEU A 17 -0.74 15.30 -11.86
N ARG A 18 -1.94 15.04 -11.33
CA ARG A 18 -2.35 15.61 -10.04
C ARG A 18 -1.43 15.07 -8.94
N LEU A 19 -1.23 15.87 -7.88
CA LEU A 19 -0.39 15.50 -6.75
C LEU A 19 -0.82 14.17 -6.11
N ASP A 20 -2.12 13.97 -5.94
CA ASP A 20 -2.70 12.75 -5.37
C ASP A 20 -2.40 11.52 -6.23
N THR A 21 -2.51 11.65 -7.55
CA THR A 21 -2.20 10.57 -8.50
C THR A 21 -0.71 10.24 -8.50
N THR A 22 0.13 11.26 -8.42
CA THR A 22 1.58 11.09 -8.31
C THR A 22 1.95 10.32 -7.05
N ARG A 23 1.35 10.68 -5.90
CA ARG A 23 1.55 9.96 -4.63
C ARG A 23 1.10 8.50 -4.73
N GLY A 24 -0.10 8.24 -5.22
CA GLY A 24 -0.62 6.87 -5.37
C GLY A 24 0.22 6.02 -6.33
N LEU A 25 0.78 6.63 -7.38
CA LEU A 25 1.70 5.97 -8.30
C LEU A 25 3.03 5.62 -7.62
N MET A 26 3.64 6.57 -6.91
CA MET A 26 4.87 6.34 -6.15
C MET A 26 4.69 5.23 -5.11
N LEU A 27 3.58 5.26 -4.36
CA LEU A 27 3.23 4.23 -3.38
C LEU A 27 3.06 2.85 -4.03
N CYS A 28 2.41 2.79 -5.20
CA CYS A 28 2.28 1.55 -5.97
C CYS A 28 3.63 0.97 -6.39
N ASN A 29 4.55 1.82 -6.89
CA ASN A 29 5.92 1.39 -7.23
C ASN A 29 6.68 0.92 -5.99
N GLN A 30 6.56 1.63 -4.86
CA GLN A 30 7.21 1.26 -3.60
C GLN A 30 6.72 -0.09 -3.07
N ILE A 31 5.40 -0.32 -3.02
CA ILE A 31 4.83 -1.61 -2.58
C ILE A 31 5.27 -2.74 -3.52
N SER A 32 5.33 -2.47 -4.83
CA SER A 32 5.78 -3.44 -5.82
C SER A 32 7.25 -3.84 -5.60
N LEU A 33 8.15 -2.86 -5.45
CA LEU A 33 9.56 -3.11 -5.16
C LEU A 33 9.76 -3.84 -3.83
N LEU A 34 9.01 -3.44 -2.79
CA LEU A 34 9.03 -4.10 -1.50
C LEU A 34 8.52 -5.55 -1.61
N GLY A 35 7.47 -5.79 -2.40
CA GLY A 35 6.94 -7.12 -2.70
C GLY A 35 8.00 -8.03 -3.32
N VAL A 36 8.70 -7.56 -4.36
CA VAL A 36 9.82 -8.29 -4.97
C VAL A 36 10.90 -8.62 -3.92
N ALA A 37 11.33 -7.61 -3.16
CA ALA A 37 12.39 -7.76 -2.18
C ALA A 37 12.03 -8.76 -1.08
N ILE A 38 10.82 -8.67 -0.51
CA ILE A 38 10.33 -9.58 0.52
C ILE A 38 10.18 -10.99 -0.06
N SER A 39 9.57 -11.16 -1.24
CA SER A 39 9.39 -12.48 -1.86
C SER A 39 10.72 -13.16 -2.14
N TYR A 40 11.73 -12.41 -2.61
CA TYR A 40 13.05 -12.96 -2.89
C TYR A 40 13.80 -13.28 -1.59
N LEU A 41 13.69 -12.42 -0.58
CA LEU A 41 14.26 -12.69 0.74
C LEU A 41 13.65 -13.96 1.36
N LEU A 42 12.32 -14.11 1.29
CA LEU A 42 11.62 -15.31 1.75
C LEU A 42 12.04 -16.55 0.96
N ALA A 43 12.20 -16.46 -0.35
CA ALA A 43 12.67 -17.56 -1.18
C ALA A 43 14.08 -18.01 -0.75
N ILE A 44 15.00 -17.07 -0.56
CA ILE A 44 16.37 -17.34 -0.12
C ILE A 44 16.37 -17.94 1.29
N LEU A 45 15.65 -17.32 2.24
CA LEU A 45 15.58 -17.81 3.62
C LEU A 45 14.98 -19.21 3.68
N HIS A 46 13.92 -19.49 2.93
CA HIS A 46 13.33 -20.82 2.85
C HIS A 46 14.30 -21.84 2.22
N GLY A 47 15.00 -21.46 1.15
CA GLY A 47 15.99 -22.31 0.49
C GLY A 47 17.17 -22.67 1.42
N VAL A 48 17.65 -21.70 2.20
CA VAL A 48 18.80 -21.86 3.10
C VAL A 48 18.42 -22.56 4.42
N LEU A 49 17.30 -22.19 5.03
CA LEU A 49 16.91 -22.68 6.36
C LEU A 49 16.13 -23.98 6.32
N VAL A 50 15.36 -24.23 5.26
CA VAL A 50 14.51 -25.42 5.14
C VAL A 50 15.14 -26.37 4.13
N ASN A 51 14.99 -26.09 2.84
CA ASN A 51 15.59 -26.82 1.72
C ASN A 51 15.28 -26.10 0.40
N TRP A 52 16.16 -26.26 -0.60
CA TRP A 52 15.95 -25.81 -1.98
C TRP A 52 14.98 -26.74 -2.72
N ASN A 53 13.70 -26.72 -2.32
CA ASN A 53 12.62 -27.45 -2.97
C ASN A 53 11.84 -26.54 -3.96
N THR A 54 10.64 -26.94 -4.35
CA THR A 54 9.78 -26.18 -5.28
C THR A 54 9.24 -24.87 -4.69
N MET A 55 9.17 -24.73 -3.36
CA MET A 55 8.60 -23.54 -2.71
C MET A 55 9.43 -22.27 -2.93
N PRO A 56 10.77 -22.24 -2.68
CA PRO A 56 11.61 -21.10 -3.02
C PRO A 56 11.48 -20.66 -4.49
N LEU A 57 11.44 -21.62 -5.42
CA LEU A 57 11.30 -21.32 -6.84
C LEU A 57 9.96 -20.62 -7.14
N LEU A 58 8.85 -21.12 -6.58
CA LEU A 58 7.55 -20.47 -6.70
C LEU A 58 7.55 -19.07 -6.06
N SER A 59 8.20 -18.90 -4.91
CA SER A 59 8.35 -17.58 -4.27
C SER A 59 9.11 -16.59 -5.15
N PHE A 60 10.14 -17.01 -5.89
CA PHE A 60 10.80 -16.16 -6.89
C PHE A 60 9.89 -15.81 -8.07
N ILE A 61 9.13 -16.77 -8.58
CA ILE A 61 8.20 -16.55 -9.70
C ILE A 61 7.10 -15.56 -9.29
N PHE A 62 6.43 -15.78 -8.16
CA PHE A 62 5.42 -14.85 -7.64
C PHE A 62 6.05 -13.50 -7.28
N GLY A 63 7.24 -13.49 -6.70
CA GLY A 63 8.02 -12.28 -6.45
C GLY A 63 8.26 -11.46 -7.72
N SER A 64 8.61 -12.11 -8.82
CA SER A 64 8.90 -11.46 -10.11
C SER A 64 7.66 -10.78 -10.70
N ILE A 65 6.48 -11.34 -10.48
CA ILE A 65 5.22 -10.77 -10.97
C ILE A 65 4.92 -9.40 -10.32
N PHE A 66 5.46 -9.12 -9.13
CA PHE A 66 5.39 -7.77 -8.54
C PHE A 66 6.14 -6.70 -9.35
N LEU A 67 6.93 -7.05 -10.37
CA LEU A 67 7.48 -6.07 -11.30
C LEU A 67 6.45 -5.58 -12.33
N LEU A 68 5.33 -6.29 -12.51
CA LEU A 68 4.32 -5.92 -13.51
C LEU A 68 3.71 -4.53 -13.27
N PRO A 69 3.27 -4.13 -12.04
CA PRO A 69 2.81 -2.78 -11.77
C PRO A 69 3.84 -1.69 -12.11
N LEU A 70 5.13 -1.96 -11.87
CA LEU A 70 6.20 -1.01 -12.18
C LEU A 70 6.30 -0.78 -13.70
N VAL A 71 6.31 -1.86 -14.48
CA VAL A 71 6.31 -1.81 -15.94
C VAL A 71 5.04 -1.13 -16.45
N SER A 72 3.87 -1.50 -15.94
CA SER A 72 2.58 -0.89 -16.31
C SER A 72 2.53 0.61 -16.01
N ASN A 73 3.10 1.06 -14.88
CA ASN A 73 3.21 2.48 -14.55
C ASN A 73 4.14 3.23 -15.50
N ALA A 74 5.21 2.58 -15.99
CA ALA A 74 6.11 3.14 -17.02
C ALA A 74 5.35 3.55 -18.29
N TYR A 75 4.38 2.73 -18.69
CA TYR A 75 3.54 2.95 -19.88
C TYR A 75 2.29 3.80 -19.59
N GLY A 76 2.12 4.31 -18.37
CA GLY A 76 1.00 5.17 -17.99
C GLY A 76 -0.28 4.42 -17.57
N PHE A 77 -0.27 3.09 -17.46
CA PHE A 77 -1.42 2.28 -17.04
C PHE A 77 -1.59 2.25 -15.51
N THR A 78 -1.71 3.43 -14.89
CA THR A 78 -1.68 3.59 -13.42
C THR A 78 -2.85 2.91 -12.71
N LEU A 79 -4.05 2.96 -13.30
CA LEU A 79 -5.23 2.31 -12.74
C LEU A 79 -5.09 0.78 -12.77
N PHE A 80 -4.55 0.23 -13.86
CA PHE A 80 -4.33 -1.21 -13.99
C PHE A 80 -3.36 -1.70 -12.91
N SER A 81 -2.23 -1.02 -12.71
CA SER A 81 -1.24 -1.37 -11.68
C SER A 81 -1.85 -1.44 -10.27
N ARG A 82 -2.72 -0.49 -9.92
CA ARG A 82 -3.40 -0.45 -8.61
C ARG A 82 -4.42 -1.57 -8.46
N ILE A 83 -5.23 -1.82 -9.50
CA ILE A 83 -6.20 -2.91 -9.55
C ILE A 83 -5.47 -4.25 -9.43
N PHE A 84 -4.43 -4.43 -10.24
CA PHE A 84 -3.61 -5.63 -10.26
C PHE A 84 -3.06 -5.91 -8.87
N LEU A 85 -2.39 -4.94 -8.24
CA LEU A 85 -1.77 -5.13 -6.93
C LEU A 85 -2.80 -5.45 -5.81
N SER A 86 -3.96 -4.79 -5.86
CA SER A 86 -5.04 -4.98 -4.88
C SER A 86 -5.75 -6.33 -5.01
N PHE A 87 -5.73 -6.93 -6.19
CA PHE A 87 -6.26 -8.27 -6.43
C PHE A 87 -5.18 -9.34 -6.21
N TYR A 88 -4.03 -9.17 -6.86
CA TYR A 88 -2.94 -10.12 -6.93
C TYR A 88 -2.40 -10.51 -5.54
N LEU A 89 -2.16 -9.52 -4.67
CA LEU A 89 -1.54 -9.78 -3.37
C LEU A 89 -2.38 -10.71 -2.48
N PRO A 90 -3.67 -10.45 -2.21
CA PRO A 90 -4.50 -11.36 -1.43
C PRO A 90 -4.74 -12.71 -2.13
N THR A 91 -4.89 -12.75 -3.47
CA THR A 91 -5.01 -14.03 -4.19
C THR A 91 -3.76 -14.89 -4.04
N CYS A 92 -2.57 -14.28 -4.14
CA CYS A 92 -1.31 -14.99 -4.00
C CYS A 92 -1.11 -15.55 -2.60
N ILE A 93 -1.55 -14.83 -1.56
CA ILE A 93 -1.49 -15.34 -0.18
C ILE A 93 -2.32 -16.62 -0.05
N VAL A 94 -3.53 -16.66 -0.59
CA VAL A 94 -4.38 -17.87 -0.57
C VAL A 94 -3.77 -18.98 -1.42
N ALA A 95 -3.33 -18.68 -2.64
CA ALA A 95 -2.73 -19.65 -3.54
C ALA A 95 -1.46 -20.27 -2.94
N PHE A 96 -0.57 -19.44 -2.37
CA PHE A 96 0.64 -19.89 -1.69
C PHE A 96 0.31 -20.71 -0.45
N SER A 97 -0.70 -20.32 0.32
CA SER A 97 -1.20 -21.09 1.48
C SER A 97 -1.67 -22.49 1.11
N ILE A 98 -2.32 -22.65 -0.05
CA ILE A 98 -2.77 -23.95 -0.57
C ILE A 98 -1.59 -24.75 -1.10
N LEU A 99 -0.76 -24.15 -1.96
CA LEU A 99 0.40 -24.81 -2.57
C LEU A 99 1.40 -25.30 -1.51
N ALA A 100 1.67 -24.49 -0.49
CA ALA A 100 2.54 -24.86 0.62
C ALA A 100 2.03 -26.13 1.31
N LYS A 101 0.71 -26.26 1.54
CA LYS A 101 0.11 -27.44 2.17
C LYS A 101 0.04 -28.66 1.26
N ILE A 102 -0.10 -28.47 -0.05
CA ILE A 102 -0.04 -29.59 -1.01
C ILE A 102 1.39 -30.14 -1.08
N SER A 103 2.39 -29.26 -1.00
CA SER A 103 3.80 -29.64 -1.11
C SER A 103 4.44 -30.11 0.19
N GLY A 104 3.96 -29.61 1.33
CA GLY A 104 4.43 -30.02 2.65
C GLY A 104 3.92 -31.42 2.94
N GLY A 105 4.80 -32.34 3.34
CA GLY A 105 4.38 -33.67 3.75
C GLY A 105 3.40 -33.61 4.94
N LEU A 106 2.69 -34.72 5.19
CA LEU A 106 1.74 -34.87 6.29
C LEU A 106 2.30 -34.52 7.69
N GLU A 107 3.62 -34.57 7.87
CA GLU A 107 4.28 -34.25 9.14
C GLU A 107 4.39 -32.74 9.39
N ASP A 108 4.71 -31.93 8.37
CA ASP A 108 4.81 -30.47 8.49
C ASP A 108 3.44 -29.80 8.65
N ILE A 109 2.38 -30.43 8.11
CA ILE A 109 1.00 -29.93 8.17
C ILE A 109 0.43 -29.97 9.59
N LYS A 110 1.03 -30.71 10.51
CA LYS A 110 0.55 -30.84 11.90
C LYS A 110 0.76 -29.58 12.75
N SER A 111 1.49 -28.58 12.26
CA SER A 111 1.58 -27.29 12.95
C SER A 111 0.34 -26.44 12.67
N ASP A 112 -0.51 -26.30 13.68
CA ASP A 112 -1.68 -25.41 13.68
C ASP A 112 -1.36 -23.99 13.18
N GLY A 113 -0.17 -23.47 13.54
CA GLY A 113 0.27 -22.12 13.20
C GLY A 113 0.26 -21.80 11.70
N VAL A 114 0.40 -22.81 10.84
CA VAL A 114 0.40 -22.65 9.37
C VAL A 114 -0.97 -22.19 8.86
N TYR A 115 -2.07 -22.60 9.47
CA TYR A 115 -3.42 -22.18 9.04
C TYR A 115 -3.77 -20.78 9.53
N PHE A 116 -3.32 -20.42 10.73
CA PHE A 116 -3.60 -19.12 11.34
C PHE A 116 -2.78 -17.99 10.71
N SER A 117 -1.52 -18.23 10.35
CA SER A 117 -0.59 -17.19 9.87
C SER A 117 -1.05 -16.51 8.57
N PHE A 118 -1.67 -17.24 7.64
CA PHE A 118 -2.10 -16.66 6.36
C PHE A 118 -3.26 -15.67 6.49
N HIS A 119 -4.11 -15.81 7.50
CA HIS A 119 -5.16 -14.84 7.79
C HIS A 119 -4.59 -13.47 8.19
N PHE A 120 -3.45 -13.47 8.89
CA PHE A 120 -2.75 -12.24 9.25
C PHE A 120 -2.20 -11.53 8.01
N PHE A 121 -1.58 -12.27 7.09
CA PHE A 121 -1.12 -11.73 5.81
C PHE A 121 -2.27 -11.20 4.94
N LEU A 122 -3.40 -11.92 4.88
CA LEU A 122 -4.62 -11.42 4.22
C LEU A 122 -5.11 -10.12 4.84
N THR A 123 -5.09 -10.01 6.17
CA THR A 123 -5.50 -8.78 6.86
C THR A 123 -4.56 -7.62 6.54
N ILE A 124 -3.23 -7.85 6.54
CA ILE A 124 -2.25 -6.83 6.17
C ILE A 124 -2.41 -6.39 4.71
N SER A 125 -2.74 -7.31 3.79
CA SER A 125 -2.90 -7.00 2.37
C SER A 125 -3.88 -5.85 2.11
N THR A 126 -4.90 -5.74 2.96
CA THR A 126 -5.93 -4.70 2.87
C THR A 126 -5.40 -3.32 3.19
N ILE A 127 -4.39 -3.19 4.03
CA ILE A 127 -3.73 -1.88 4.26
C ILE A 127 -3.17 -1.35 2.94
N GLY A 128 -2.52 -2.23 2.15
CA GLY A 128 -2.04 -1.91 0.82
C GLY A 128 -3.17 -1.44 -0.10
N THR A 129 -4.26 -2.21 -0.18
CA THR A 129 -5.44 -1.87 -0.97
C THR A 129 -6.04 -0.50 -0.59
N LEU A 130 -6.18 -0.21 0.71
CA LEU A 130 -6.73 1.08 1.18
C LEU A 130 -5.81 2.26 0.90
N GLY A 131 -4.49 2.04 0.94
CA GLY A 131 -3.47 3.04 0.66
C GLY A 131 -3.33 3.40 -0.82
N LEU A 132 -3.56 2.44 -1.73
CA LEU A 132 -3.30 2.60 -3.17
C LEU A 132 -4.30 3.48 -3.91
N PHE A 133 -5.56 3.48 -3.50
CA PHE A 133 -6.62 4.19 -4.22
C PHE A 133 -6.81 5.62 -3.72
N GLU A 134 -7.15 6.51 -4.64
CA GLU A 134 -7.41 7.91 -4.32
C GLU A 134 -8.79 8.10 -3.65
N PRO A 135 -9.01 9.20 -2.91
CA PRO A 135 -10.25 9.44 -2.18
C PRO A 135 -11.48 9.58 -3.09
N PHE A 136 -11.28 9.88 -4.38
CA PHE A 136 -12.35 9.91 -5.37
C PHE A 136 -12.75 8.51 -5.88
N GLN A 137 -11.89 7.50 -5.70
CA GLN A 137 -12.09 6.12 -6.18
C GLN A 137 -12.64 5.19 -5.11
N LYS A 138 -13.42 5.70 -4.13
CA LYS A 138 -13.92 4.91 -2.98
C LYS A 138 -14.65 3.63 -3.37
N ARG A 139 -15.35 3.63 -4.51
CA ARG A 139 -16.05 2.44 -5.01
C ARG A 139 -15.09 1.28 -5.29
N LEU A 140 -13.94 1.56 -5.91
CA LEU A 140 -12.91 0.55 -6.18
C LEU A 140 -12.25 0.09 -4.88
N THR A 141 -11.93 1.03 -3.98
CA THR A 141 -11.40 0.70 -2.65
C THR A 141 -12.31 -0.26 -1.91
N ASN A 142 -13.61 0.04 -1.84
CA ASN A 142 -14.60 -0.80 -1.18
C ASN A 142 -14.79 -2.14 -1.89
N LEU A 143 -14.70 -2.16 -3.22
CA LEU A 143 -14.77 -3.40 -4.01
C LEU A 143 -13.62 -4.35 -3.65
N PHE A 144 -12.37 -3.87 -3.63
CA PHE A 144 -11.22 -4.73 -3.34
C PHE A 144 -11.08 -5.07 -1.84
N ALA A 145 -11.54 -4.18 -0.96
CA ALA A 145 -11.72 -4.53 0.45
C ALA A 145 -12.82 -5.61 0.61
N GLY A 146 -13.92 -5.50 -0.13
CA GLY A 146 -14.95 -6.55 -0.17
C GLY A 146 -14.40 -7.88 -0.69
N TYR A 147 -13.59 -7.84 -1.76
CA TYR A 147 -12.91 -9.01 -2.31
C TYR A 147 -12.03 -9.71 -1.28
N THR A 148 -11.22 -8.96 -0.52
CA THR A 148 -10.38 -9.55 0.52
C THR A 148 -11.22 -10.15 1.66
N ALA A 149 -12.33 -9.51 2.04
CA ALA A 149 -13.27 -10.07 3.02
C ALA A 149 -13.87 -11.40 2.53
N VAL A 150 -14.25 -11.48 1.26
CA VAL A 150 -14.73 -12.73 0.64
C VAL A 150 -13.66 -13.82 0.70
N LEU A 151 -12.39 -13.49 0.43
CA LEU A 151 -11.29 -14.47 0.56
C LEU A 151 -11.09 -14.94 2.00
N ILE A 152 -11.22 -14.06 3.00
CA ILE A 152 -11.15 -14.45 4.42
C ILE A 152 -12.31 -15.40 4.78
N ILE A 153 -13.54 -15.08 4.38
CA ILE A 153 -14.73 -15.91 4.67
C ILE A 153 -14.63 -17.27 3.96
N SER A 154 -14.23 -17.25 2.69
CA SER A 154 -14.12 -18.46 1.85
C SER A 154 -12.81 -19.22 2.03
N PHE A 155 -11.92 -18.78 2.92
CA PHE A 155 -10.58 -19.36 3.09
C PHE A 155 -10.65 -20.87 3.31
N ASN A 156 -11.51 -21.30 4.24
CA ASN A 156 -11.70 -22.73 4.56
C ASN A 156 -12.32 -23.50 3.40
N THR A 157 -13.35 -22.93 2.77
CA THR A 157 -14.00 -23.54 1.60
C THR A 157 -13.00 -23.77 0.47
N LEU A 158 -12.15 -22.78 0.18
CA LEU A 158 -11.10 -22.90 -0.83
C LEU A 158 -10.11 -24.01 -0.46
N HIS A 159 -9.63 -24.08 0.78
CA HIS A 159 -8.72 -25.15 1.20
C HIS A 159 -9.37 -26.54 1.14
N ASN A 160 -10.64 -26.64 1.52
CA ASN A 160 -11.40 -27.90 1.49
C ASN A 160 -11.55 -28.44 0.06
N ILE A 161 -11.72 -27.56 -0.94
CA ILE A 161 -11.80 -27.93 -2.36
C ILE A 161 -10.51 -28.60 -2.84
N PHE A 162 -9.36 -28.20 -2.32
CA PHE A 162 -8.05 -28.78 -2.66
C PHE A 162 -7.62 -29.94 -1.75
N GLY A 163 -8.49 -30.39 -0.84
CA GLY A 163 -8.17 -31.50 0.08
C GLY A 163 -7.17 -31.14 1.18
N VAL A 164 -6.86 -29.85 1.36
CA VAL A 164 -5.92 -29.34 2.37
C VAL A 164 -6.62 -28.55 3.47
N GLY A 165 -7.92 -28.79 3.64
CA GLY A 165 -8.75 -28.23 4.70
C GLY A 165 -8.25 -28.61 6.10
N TYR A 166 -8.46 -27.72 7.07
CA TYR A 166 -7.98 -27.91 8.44
C TYR A 166 -8.39 -29.26 9.05
N TYR A 167 -9.68 -29.62 8.96
CA TYR A 167 -10.18 -30.91 9.46
C TYR A 167 -9.82 -32.09 8.55
N GLN A 168 -9.61 -31.86 7.25
CA GLN A 168 -9.22 -32.91 6.31
C GLN A 168 -7.80 -33.43 6.59
N THR A 169 -6.94 -32.57 7.12
CA THR A 169 -5.56 -32.91 7.48
C THR A 169 -5.44 -33.49 8.91
N GLY A 170 -6.56 -33.78 9.57
CA GLY A 170 -6.61 -34.46 10.87
C GLY A 170 -6.56 -33.53 12.09
N HIS A 171 -6.67 -32.21 11.91
CA HIS A 171 -6.76 -31.29 13.03
C HIS A 171 -8.15 -31.30 13.66
N THR A 172 -8.22 -31.09 14.97
CA THR A 172 -9.46 -31.23 15.75
C THR A 172 -9.79 -30.03 16.64
N ASP A 173 -9.10 -28.88 16.50
CA ASP A 173 -9.40 -27.71 17.35
C ASP A 173 -10.83 -27.18 17.07
N PRO A 174 -11.73 -27.21 18.07
CA PRO A 174 -13.07 -26.65 17.91
C PRO A 174 -13.07 -25.12 17.76
N ASN A 175 -12.02 -24.42 18.21
CA ASN A 175 -11.93 -22.96 18.16
C ASN A 175 -11.47 -22.43 16.80
N TYR A 176 -11.12 -23.30 15.86
CA TYR A 176 -10.63 -22.90 14.54
C TYR A 176 -11.59 -21.97 13.79
N PHE A 177 -12.89 -22.28 13.77
CA PHE A 177 -13.88 -21.42 13.11
C PHE A 177 -14.09 -20.09 13.86
N PHE A 178 -13.97 -20.10 15.19
CA PHE A 178 -14.05 -18.87 15.98
C PHE A 178 -12.91 -17.90 15.63
N PHE A 179 -11.73 -18.42 15.28
CA PHE A 179 -10.62 -17.60 14.81
C PHE A 179 -10.97 -16.79 13.55
N THR A 180 -11.70 -17.36 12.59
CA THR A 180 -12.15 -16.62 11.40
C THR A 180 -13.01 -15.41 11.77
N ILE A 181 -13.85 -15.53 12.80
CA ILE A 181 -14.64 -14.41 13.32
C ILE A 181 -13.74 -13.34 13.92
N ILE A 182 -12.74 -13.72 14.73
CA ILE A 182 -11.75 -12.79 15.28
C ILE A 182 -11.02 -12.04 14.16
N VAL A 183 -10.58 -12.76 13.11
CA VAL A 183 -9.92 -12.15 11.95
C VAL A 183 -10.84 -11.16 11.25
N LEU A 184 -12.12 -11.48 11.06
CA LEU A 184 -13.08 -10.56 10.44
C LEU A 184 -13.34 -9.31 11.29
N LEU A 185 -13.37 -9.44 12.61
CA LEU A 185 -13.47 -8.29 13.52
C LEU A 185 -12.20 -7.42 13.44
N ALA A 186 -11.02 -8.02 13.51
CA ALA A 186 -9.75 -7.32 13.37
C ALA A 186 -9.63 -6.63 12.00
N TYR A 187 -10.04 -7.30 10.94
CA TYR A 187 -10.12 -6.79 9.58
C TYR A 187 -11.03 -5.57 9.47
N SER A 188 -12.21 -5.63 10.08
CA SER A 188 -13.19 -4.54 10.08
C SER A 188 -12.68 -3.33 10.86
N ALA A 189 -12.07 -3.56 12.02
CA ALA A 189 -11.41 -2.53 12.81
C ALA A 189 -10.24 -1.88 12.04
N LEU A 190 -9.44 -2.67 11.33
CA LEU A 190 -8.34 -2.18 10.49
C LEU A 190 -8.86 -1.27 9.37
N ILE A 191 -9.90 -1.67 8.64
CA ILE A 191 -10.50 -0.84 7.59
C ILE A 191 -11.00 0.47 8.18
N GLY A 192 -11.75 0.41 9.30
CA GLY A 192 -12.25 1.59 9.98
C GLY A 192 -11.12 2.53 10.41
N GLY A 193 -10.10 1.99 11.05
CA GLY A 193 -8.93 2.73 11.54
C GLY A 193 -8.16 3.41 10.41
N VAL A 194 -7.80 2.67 9.36
CA VAL A 194 -7.06 3.21 8.20
C VAL A 194 -7.90 4.25 7.45
N SER A 195 -9.21 4.00 7.27
CA SER A 195 -10.11 4.95 6.60
C SER A 195 -10.26 6.25 7.38
N MET A 196 -10.38 6.17 8.71
CA MET A 196 -10.43 7.33 9.60
C MET A 196 -9.10 8.10 9.57
N MET A 197 -7.97 7.40 9.67
CA MET A 197 -6.64 8.00 9.61
C MET A 197 -6.41 8.74 8.29
N LYS A 198 -6.78 8.14 7.16
CA LYS A 198 -6.69 8.76 5.83
C LYS A 198 -7.52 10.04 5.75
N THR A 199 -8.76 10.00 6.23
CA THR A 199 -9.64 11.17 6.27
C THR A 199 -9.05 12.29 7.13
N ASN A 200 -8.43 11.95 8.26
CA ASN A 200 -7.79 12.92 9.13
C ASN A 200 -6.54 13.55 8.49
N ILE A 201 -5.71 12.75 7.81
CA ILE A 201 -4.53 13.24 7.07
C ILE A 201 -4.98 14.23 5.98
N GLU A 202 -6.00 13.89 5.20
CA GLU A 202 -6.51 14.78 4.14
C GLU A 202 -7.05 16.10 4.70
N LYS A 203 -7.75 16.06 5.84
CA LYS A 203 -8.23 17.28 6.52
C LYS A 203 -7.07 18.15 7.00
N ASN A 204 -6.08 17.53 7.64
CA ASN A 204 -4.90 18.24 8.16
C ASN A 204 -4.08 18.85 7.02
N GLU A 205 -3.90 18.14 5.91
CA GLU A 205 -3.19 18.66 4.74
C GLU A 205 -3.91 19.86 4.12
N LYS A 206 -5.24 19.81 4.01
CA LYS A 206 -6.03 20.95 3.51
C LYS A 206 -5.91 22.17 4.42
N ALA A 207 -5.97 21.98 5.73
CA ALA A 207 -5.79 23.06 6.71
C ALA A 207 -4.39 23.67 6.60
N LEU A 208 -3.35 22.84 6.53
CA LEU A 208 -1.96 23.28 6.37
C LEU A 208 -1.75 24.07 5.07
N MET A 209 -2.32 23.61 3.96
CA MET A 209 -2.23 24.32 2.68
C MET A 209 -2.94 25.68 2.71
N ALA A 210 -4.08 25.79 3.42
CA ALA A 210 -4.78 27.06 3.60
C ALA A 210 -3.93 28.04 4.43
N GLU A 211 -3.31 27.57 5.51
CA GLU A 211 -2.43 28.39 6.35
C GLU A 211 -1.20 28.88 5.58
N ILE A 212 -0.54 28.01 4.80
CA ILE A 212 0.59 28.40 3.96
C ILE A 212 0.17 29.47 2.94
N ALA A 213 -1.01 29.32 2.33
CA ALA A 213 -1.53 30.29 1.37
C ALA A 213 -1.88 31.64 2.01
N GLU A 214 -2.30 31.66 3.27
CA GLU A 214 -2.55 32.88 4.04
C GLU A 214 -1.23 33.56 4.43
N ARG A 215 -0.27 32.80 4.97
CA ARG A 215 1.07 33.30 5.32
C ARG A 215 1.75 33.96 4.12
N ARG A 216 1.72 33.32 2.95
CA ARG A 216 2.29 33.88 1.71
C ARG A 216 1.61 35.18 1.29
N ARG A 217 0.31 35.32 1.49
CA ARG A 217 -0.43 36.57 1.19
C ARG A 217 -0.04 37.69 2.15
N ALA A 218 0.10 37.38 3.44
CA ALA A 218 0.55 38.34 4.44
C ALA A 218 2.00 38.80 4.18
N GLU A 219 2.90 37.87 3.88
CA GLU A 219 4.30 38.15 3.51
C GLU A 219 4.36 39.05 2.26
N TRP A 220 3.60 38.72 1.22
CA TRP A 220 3.56 39.54 0.01
C TRP A 220 3.04 40.95 0.29
N SER A 221 1.98 41.10 1.08
CA SER A 221 1.44 42.40 1.50
C SER A 221 2.48 43.22 2.29
N ALA A 222 3.18 42.59 3.23
CA ALA A 222 4.23 43.23 4.01
C ALA A 222 5.41 43.68 3.13
N VAL A 223 5.81 42.87 2.14
CA VAL A 223 6.84 43.24 1.16
C VAL A 223 6.40 44.43 0.32
N GLN A 224 5.15 44.46 -0.16
CA GLN A 224 4.62 45.60 -0.91
C GLN A 224 4.56 46.87 -0.05
N ALA A 225 4.09 46.77 1.20
CA ALA A 225 4.04 47.90 2.12
C ALA A 225 5.44 48.45 2.43
N ASN A 226 6.43 47.58 2.66
CA ASN A 226 7.81 47.99 2.88
C ASN A 226 8.43 48.64 1.64
N LYS A 227 8.12 48.13 0.45
CA LYS A 227 8.57 48.72 -0.81
C LYS A 227 7.96 50.11 -1.02
N ALA A 228 6.64 50.24 -0.87
CA ALA A 228 5.94 51.53 -0.96
C ALA A 228 6.46 52.55 0.07
N LYS A 229 6.73 52.10 1.31
CA LYS A 229 7.35 52.95 2.34
C LYS A 229 8.75 53.42 1.94
N SER A 230 9.57 52.53 1.36
CA SER A 230 10.93 52.85 0.93
C SER A 230 10.93 53.85 -0.24
N GLU A 231 10.03 53.66 -1.22
CA GLU A 231 9.82 54.59 -2.33
C GLU A 231 9.34 55.96 -1.84
N PHE A 232 8.37 55.98 -0.91
CA PHE A 232 7.90 57.23 -0.29
C PHE A 232 9.02 57.99 0.41
N LEU A 233 9.82 57.31 1.25
CA LEU A 233 10.94 57.94 1.95
C LEU A 233 12.03 58.45 0.99
N ALA A 234 12.29 57.73 -0.10
CA ALA A 234 13.22 58.17 -1.14
C ALA A 234 12.73 59.45 -1.83
N ASN A 235 11.45 59.52 -2.19
CA ASN A 235 10.84 60.69 -2.82
C ASN A 235 10.86 61.91 -1.88
N VAL A 236 10.45 61.74 -0.62
CA VAL A 236 10.50 62.81 0.39
C VAL A 236 11.93 63.29 0.63
N SER A 237 12.91 62.38 0.70
CA SER A 237 14.31 62.76 0.84
C SER A 237 14.84 63.53 -0.36
N HIS A 238 14.35 63.25 -1.57
CA HIS A 238 14.72 64.00 -2.76
C HIS A 238 14.15 65.42 -2.68
N GLU A 239 12.87 65.57 -2.34
CA GLU A 239 12.22 66.88 -2.19
C GLU A 239 12.91 67.77 -1.16
N ILE A 240 13.33 67.23 -0.02
CA ILE A 240 14.04 68.00 1.02
C ILE A 240 15.44 68.45 0.56
N ARG A 241 16.10 67.70 -0.33
CA ARG A 241 17.48 67.97 -0.78
C ARG A 241 17.59 68.96 -1.94
N THR A 242 16.49 69.29 -2.62
CA THR A 242 16.43 70.33 -3.66
C THR A 242 15.67 71.55 -3.14
N PRO A 243 16.30 72.43 -2.35
CA PRO A 243 15.67 73.70 -2.00
C PRO A 243 15.54 74.57 -3.25
N LEU A 244 14.34 75.10 -3.46
CA LEU A 244 14.04 76.16 -4.45
C LEU A 244 14.80 77.46 -4.12
#